data_AF-A0A6L7W2J5-F1
#
_entry.id   AF-A0A6L7W2J5-F1
#
_cell.length_a   1.000
_cell.length_b   1.000
_cell.length_c   1.000
_cell.angle_alpha   90.00
_cell.angle_beta   90.00
_cell.angle_gamma   90.00
#
_symmetry.space_group_name_H-M   'P 1'
#
loop_
_entity.id
_entity.type
_entity.pdbx_description
1 polymer ?
#
loop_
_entity_poly.entity_id
_entity_poly.type
_entity_poly.pdbx_seq_one_letter_code
_entity_poly.pdbx_strand_id
1 'polypeptide(L)'
;MILSVSIRGYLCKTLKLLAFFLLFFTFSVSANQAVITTTDYSSGSISSLDLSTNTAVRDHLTIHSDAVVRTYRDKVYIINRLGQDNVLVLDHSDLKTPLTQYSTGNGSNPHDMVFVSEEKAYISRYGRTQVLIVNPVTGDSLGAVDLSGFADADGLPEVSQLALYDNHLFAACQRLDRDNGWVPTDVSVIAVVDVMTDQVVDVDANTAGVQGIVMAGKNPAGAVQRGNKWFLSAVNTFADLTDGGIEVIDLANLKSEGVVLGEIAFGGNLSSLAMVSDEEGYVVVLDASFANAVKRFDLATQSVSPPLDGLTGGFVPSLGVFGGRLYVLDQSSFADPTAVGVRVYDVKTGELVAGPISTGLLPSTIAFVGSVADFNGDCVVDLSDFLVFVEVFGKIASDADFDAMFDLNGNDQIDLNDFLIFVSEFEGD
;
A
#
# COMPACT_ATOMS: atom_id res chain seq x y z
N MET A 1 -1.57 -46.97 -68.80
CA MET A 1 -0.61 -48.01 -68.35
C MET A 1 0.66 -47.28 -67.96
N ILE A 2 0.97 -47.23 -66.65
CA ILE A 2 2.13 -46.69 -65.89
C ILE A 2 1.53 -46.44 -64.48
N LEU A 3 1.65 -47.40 -63.55
CA LEU A 3 2.66 -47.54 -62.48
C LEU A 3 2.46 -46.56 -61.31
N SER A 4 1.84 -47.07 -60.23
CA SER A 4 2.18 -46.74 -58.85
C SER A 4 2.36 -48.04 -58.08
N VAL A 5 3.50 -48.20 -57.39
CA VAL A 5 3.80 -49.35 -56.54
C VAL A 5 4.12 -48.83 -55.16
N SER A 6 3.33 -49.29 -54.20
CA SER A 6 3.50 -49.14 -52.75
C SER A 6 4.59 -50.08 -52.24
N ILE A 7 5.45 -49.60 -51.34
CA ILE A 7 6.35 -50.47 -50.57
C ILE A 7 6.28 -50.07 -49.09
N ARG A 8 5.64 -50.95 -48.31
CA ARG A 8 5.88 -51.14 -46.87
C ARG A 8 7.26 -51.76 -46.68
N GLY A 9 8.01 -51.30 -45.67
CA GLY A 9 9.23 -51.95 -45.23
C GLY A 9 9.72 -51.41 -43.88
N TYR A 10 9.29 -52.05 -42.79
CA TYR A 10 10.02 -52.05 -41.52
C TYR A 10 11.37 -52.76 -41.73
N LEU A 11 12.50 -52.15 -41.35
CA LEU A 11 13.43 -52.70 -40.35
C LEU A 11 14.68 -51.82 -40.17
N CYS A 12 14.98 -51.54 -38.90
CA CYS A 12 16.33 -51.45 -38.32
C CYS A 12 17.19 -50.19 -38.53
N LYS A 13 17.52 -49.60 -37.37
CA LYS A 13 18.68 -48.75 -37.04
C LYS A 13 18.57 -47.26 -37.33
N THR A 14 18.02 -46.51 -36.37
CA THR A 14 18.82 -45.65 -35.47
C THR A 14 17.96 -45.20 -34.31
N LEU A 15 18.28 -45.75 -33.14
CA LEU A 15 17.76 -45.33 -31.84
C LEU A 15 18.44 -44.00 -31.48
N LYS A 16 17.74 -42.88 -31.59
CA LYS A 16 18.05 -41.65 -30.83
C LYS A 16 16.77 -41.12 -30.24
N LEU A 17 16.65 -41.36 -28.94
CA LEU A 17 15.84 -40.66 -27.94
C LEU A 17 15.25 -39.34 -28.46
N LEU A 18 13.93 -39.32 -28.65
CA LEU A 18 13.12 -38.12 -28.46
C LEU A 18 12.20 -38.42 -27.28
N ALA A 19 12.80 -38.45 -26.08
CA ALA A 19 12.02 -38.36 -24.85
C ALA A 19 11.53 -36.91 -24.79
N PHE A 20 10.27 -36.70 -25.13
CA PHE A 20 9.56 -35.46 -24.87
C PHE A 20 9.43 -35.37 -23.34
N PHE A 21 10.39 -34.71 -22.70
CA PHE A 21 10.26 -34.30 -21.31
C PHE A 21 9.23 -33.16 -21.33
N LEU A 22 7.96 -33.48 -21.09
CA LEU A 22 7.04 -32.48 -20.54
C LEU A 22 7.57 -32.21 -19.13
N LEU A 23 8.46 -31.21 -19.00
CA LEU A 23 8.57 -30.50 -17.73
C LEU A 23 7.23 -29.80 -17.56
N PHE A 24 6.37 -30.36 -16.72
CA PHE A 24 5.36 -29.56 -16.04
C PHE A 24 6.15 -28.64 -15.11
N PHE A 25 6.50 -27.45 -15.58
CA PHE A 25 6.73 -26.34 -14.67
C PHE A 25 5.37 -26.09 -14.01
N THR A 26 5.25 -26.47 -12.76
CA THR A 26 4.24 -25.90 -11.89
C THR A 26 4.66 -24.46 -11.70
N PHE A 27 4.09 -23.56 -12.50
CA PHE A 27 4.12 -22.14 -12.18
C PHE A 27 3.43 -21.99 -10.83
N SER A 28 4.16 -21.55 -9.81
CA SER A 28 3.51 -20.88 -8.70
C SER A 28 3.03 -19.56 -9.27
N VAL A 29 1.80 -19.54 -9.79
CA VAL A 29 1.08 -18.27 -9.91
C VAL A 29 1.13 -17.64 -8.53
N SER A 30 1.66 -16.42 -8.43
CA SER A 30 1.70 -15.68 -7.17
C SER A 30 0.31 -15.78 -6.55
N ALA A 31 0.22 -16.30 -5.33
CA ALA A 31 -1.06 -16.37 -4.66
C ALA A 31 -1.48 -14.94 -4.36
N ASN A 32 -2.50 -14.42 -5.06
CA ASN A 32 -3.17 -13.18 -4.72
C ASN A 32 -3.63 -13.27 -3.26
N GLN A 33 -2.86 -12.66 -2.37
CA GLN A 33 -3.00 -12.79 -0.93
C GLN A 33 -3.04 -11.41 -0.31
N ALA A 34 -3.97 -11.18 0.61
CA ALA A 34 -3.86 -10.05 1.51
C ALA A 34 -3.26 -10.51 2.85
N VAL A 35 -2.40 -9.68 3.42
CA VAL A 35 -1.93 -9.80 4.80
C VAL A 35 -2.63 -8.76 5.64
N ILE A 36 -3.15 -9.20 6.78
CA ILE A 36 -3.99 -8.40 7.66
C ILE A 36 -3.38 -8.42 9.05
N THR A 37 -3.07 -7.24 9.59
CA THR A 37 -2.80 -7.10 11.02
C THR A 37 -4.11 -7.08 11.78
N THR A 38 -4.12 -7.68 12.96
CA THR A 38 -5.30 -7.79 13.81
C THR A 38 -4.94 -7.44 15.24
N THR A 39 -5.91 -6.98 16.03
CA THR A 39 -5.67 -6.47 17.39
C THR A 39 -6.87 -6.69 18.31
N ASP A 40 -6.61 -6.82 19.60
CA ASP A 40 -7.60 -6.62 20.68
C ASP A 40 -7.23 -5.41 21.57
N TYR A 41 -6.37 -4.54 21.05
CA TYR A 41 -5.76 -3.38 21.72
C TYR A 41 -4.84 -3.73 22.90
N SER A 42 -4.63 -5.01 23.20
CA SER A 42 -3.68 -5.51 24.21
C SER A 42 -2.59 -6.40 23.61
N SER A 43 -2.94 -7.15 22.57
CA SER A 43 -2.11 -8.02 21.75
C SER A 43 -2.47 -7.85 20.27
N GLY A 44 -1.56 -8.25 19.38
CA GLY A 44 -1.81 -8.26 17.94
C GLY A 44 -1.43 -9.59 17.30
N SER A 45 -1.95 -9.83 16.10
CA SER A 45 -1.71 -11.05 15.34
C SER A 45 -1.73 -10.78 13.84
N ILE A 46 -1.08 -11.63 13.04
CA ILE A 46 -1.12 -11.60 11.57
C ILE A 46 -2.08 -12.67 11.07
N SER A 47 -2.96 -12.30 10.17
CA SER A 47 -3.83 -13.20 9.41
C SER A 47 -3.62 -12.97 7.92
N SER A 48 -3.97 -13.94 7.09
CA SER A 48 -3.95 -13.77 5.63
C SER A 48 -5.28 -14.16 5.00
N LEU A 49 -5.56 -13.61 3.83
CA LEU A 49 -6.75 -13.85 3.05
C LEU A 49 -6.34 -14.26 1.63
N ASP A 50 -6.78 -15.43 1.19
CA ASP A 50 -6.72 -15.82 -0.21
C ASP A 50 -7.80 -15.04 -0.98
N LEU A 51 -7.37 -14.17 -1.90
CA LEU A 51 -8.25 -13.24 -2.61
C LEU A 51 -9.06 -13.92 -3.72
N SER A 52 -8.65 -15.11 -4.16
CA SER A 52 -9.38 -15.89 -5.17
C SER A 52 -10.55 -16.65 -4.57
N THR A 53 -10.42 -17.09 -3.32
CA THR A 53 -11.43 -17.91 -2.64
C THR A 53 -12.13 -17.21 -1.49
N ASN A 54 -11.69 -16.01 -1.10
CA ASN A 54 -12.14 -15.29 0.09
C ASN A 54 -12.00 -16.14 1.39
N THR A 55 -10.93 -16.94 1.47
CA THR A 55 -10.68 -17.80 2.63
C THR A 55 -9.54 -17.25 3.48
N ALA A 56 -9.81 -17.02 4.77
CA ALA A 56 -8.79 -16.53 5.69
C ALA A 56 -8.05 -17.67 6.42
N VAL A 57 -6.74 -17.51 6.57
CA VAL A 57 -5.92 -18.24 7.55
C VAL A 57 -5.59 -17.28 8.67
N ARG A 58 -5.94 -17.66 9.90
CA ARG A 58 -5.88 -16.78 11.07
C ARG A 58 -4.66 -17.09 11.92
N ASP A 59 -4.17 -16.08 12.61
CA ASP A 59 -3.22 -16.22 13.71
C ASP A 59 -1.91 -16.91 13.32
N HIS A 60 -1.26 -16.42 12.26
CA HIS A 60 0.05 -16.90 11.82
C HIS A 60 1.12 -16.64 12.87
N LEU A 61 1.15 -15.41 13.41
CA LEU A 61 2.19 -14.95 14.33
C LEU A 61 1.67 -13.80 15.19
N THR A 62 1.98 -13.83 16.49
CA THR A 62 1.70 -12.73 17.41
C THR A 62 2.65 -11.56 17.17
N ILE A 63 2.08 -10.35 17.14
CA ILE A 63 2.78 -9.08 16.93
C ILE A 63 2.33 -8.06 17.98
N HIS A 64 2.84 -6.82 17.90
CA HIS A 64 2.39 -5.75 18.78
C HIS A 64 0.90 -5.42 18.54
N SER A 65 0.19 -4.97 19.58
CA SER A 65 -1.24 -4.63 19.50
C SER A 65 -1.53 -3.42 18.63
N ASP A 66 -0.52 -2.57 18.44
CA ASP A 66 -0.54 -1.44 17.53
C ASP A 66 0.53 -1.64 16.47
N ALA A 67 0.12 -2.22 15.34
CA ALA A 67 0.98 -2.55 14.23
C ALA A 67 0.24 -2.29 12.91
N VAL A 68 1.00 -1.86 11.91
CA VAL A 68 0.55 -1.72 10.53
C VAL A 68 1.38 -2.62 9.63
N VAL A 69 0.88 -2.89 8.42
CA VAL A 69 1.57 -3.75 7.45
C VAL A 69 1.87 -2.98 6.16
N ARG A 70 3.06 -3.24 5.62
CA ARG A 70 3.47 -2.93 4.26
C ARG A 70 3.96 -4.19 3.57
N THR A 71 3.89 -4.20 2.26
CA THR A 71 4.42 -5.25 1.40
C THR A 71 5.39 -4.62 0.42
N TYR A 72 6.43 -5.37 0.07
CA TYR A 72 7.33 -5.00 -1.01
C TYR A 72 7.92 -6.27 -1.58
N ARG A 73 7.66 -6.51 -2.88
CA ARG A 73 7.97 -7.77 -3.56
C ARG A 73 7.35 -8.96 -2.82
N ASP A 74 8.16 -9.98 -2.52
CA ASP A 74 7.76 -11.19 -1.82
C ASP A 74 7.81 -11.06 -0.28
N LYS A 75 8.10 -9.86 0.24
CA LYS A 75 8.27 -9.60 1.66
C LYS A 75 7.10 -8.82 2.26
N VAL A 76 6.86 -9.15 3.53
CA VAL A 76 5.84 -8.54 4.38
C VAL A 76 6.56 -7.86 5.55
N TYR A 77 6.28 -6.58 5.73
CA TYR A 77 6.88 -5.72 6.74
C TYR A 77 5.82 -5.32 7.76
N ILE A 78 5.92 -5.88 8.95
CA ILE A 78 5.08 -5.51 10.09
C ILE A 78 5.78 -4.40 10.86
N ILE A 79 5.19 -3.22 10.83
CA ILE A 79 5.69 -2.03 11.51
C ILE A 79 4.99 -1.99 12.88
N ASN A 80 5.70 -2.44 13.92
CA ASN A 80 5.18 -2.38 15.28
C ASN A 80 5.47 -0.99 15.85
N ARG A 81 4.39 -0.27 16.19
CA ARG A 81 4.44 1.14 16.53
C ARG A 81 4.87 1.37 17.98
N LEU A 82 4.42 2.48 18.60
CA LEU A 82 4.84 2.95 19.91
C LEU A 82 4.92 1.84 20.96
N GLY A 83 6.10 1.71 21.59
CA GLY A 83 6.35 0.76 22.68
C GLY A 83 7.05 -0.51 22.24
N GLN A 84 6.91 -0.89 20.96
CA GLN A 84 7.71 -1.95 20.34
C GLN A 84 8.78 -1.37 19.39
N ASP A 85 8.42 -0.31 18.66
CA ASP A 85 9.32 0.55 17.88
C ASP A 85 10.27 -0.23 16.95
N ASN A 86 9.74 -1.19 16.20
CA ASN A 86 10.53 -2.08 15.36
C ASN A 86 9.80 -2.43 14.04
N VAL A 87 10.57 -2.97 13.09
CA VAL A 87 10.03 -3.63 11.90
C VAL A 87 10.36 -5.11 11.99
N LEU A 88 9.35 -5.95 11.78
CA LEU A 88 9.44 -7.39 11.64
C LEU A 88 9.23 -7.75 10.17
N VAL A 89 10.14 -8.53 9.60
CA VAL A 89 10.12 -8.93 8.19
C VAL A 89 9.81 -10.42 8.07
N LEU A 90 8.87 -10.73 7.18
CA LEU A 90 8.41 -12.09 6.88
C LEU A 90 8.45 -12.32 5.37
N ASP A 91 8.48 -13.59 5.00
CA ASP A 91 8.23 -14.02 3.63
C ASP A 91 6.71 -14.21 3.44
N HIS A 92 6.16 -13.78 2.30
CA HIS A 92 4.72 -13.97 2.05
C HIS A 92 4.29 -15.44 2.01
N SER A 93 5.21 -16.35 1.66
CA SER A 93 4.97 -17.79 1.65
C SER A 93 5.05 -18.44 3.04
N ASP A 94 5.70 -17.78 4.02
CA ASP A 94 5.77 -18.21 5.41
C ASP A 94 5.62 -17.03 6.38
N LEU A 95 4.36 -16.69 6.68
CA LEU A 95 3.99 -15.64 7.64
C LEU A 95 4.20 -16.04 9.11
N LYS A 96 4.75 -17.22 9.41
CA LYS A 96 4.93 -17.73 10.78
C LYS A 96 6.36 -17.60 11.27
N THR A 97 7.32 -17.51 10.36
CA THR A 97 8.75 -17.52 10.69
C THR A 97 9.39 -16.17 10.34
N PRO A 98 9.70 -15.32 11.33
CA PRO A 98 10.48 -14.10 11.14
C PRO A 98 11.77 -14.33 10.34
N LEU A 99 11.96 -13.57 9.26
CA LEU A 99 13.24 -13.51 8.55
C LEU A 99 14.24 -12.62 9.32
N THR A 100 13.79 -11.43 9.70
CA THR A 100 14.55 -10.49 10.52
C THR A 100 13.61 -9.62 11.34
N GLN A 101 14.15 -8.97 12.37
CA GLN A 101 13.47 -7.94 13.11
C GLN A 101 14.50 -6.91 13.59
N TYR A 102 14.23 -5.63 13.37
CA TYR A 102 15.16 -4.56 13.71
C TYR A 102 14.46 -3.35 14.32
N SER A 103 15.14 -2.68 15.24
CA SER A 103 14.62 -1.50 15.94
C SER A 103 14.65 -0.28 15.02
N THR A 104 13.67 0.60 15.17
CA THR A 104 13.64 1.94 14.58
C THR A 104 14.03 3.04 15.58
N GLY A 105 14.42 2.64 16.80
CA GLY A 105 14.81 3.48 17.93
C GLY A 105 13.72 3.56 19.01
N ASN A 106 14.07 3.41 20.28
CA ASN A 106 13.09 3.42 21.39
C ASN A 106 12.22 4.69 21.39
N GLY A 107 10.90 4.53 21.47
CA GLY A 107 9.92 5.62 21.40
C GLY A 107 9.87 6.34 20.05
N SER A 108 10.38 5.75 18.98
CA SER A 108 10.32 6.32 17.63
C SER A 108 8.91 6.36 17.06
N ASN A 109 8.04 5.42 17.49
CA ASN A 109 6.69 5.25 17.01
C ASN A 109 6.64 5.21 15.47
N PRO A 110 7.17 4.16 14.82
CA PRO A 110 7.18 4.11 13.37
C PRO A 110 5.76 3.95 12.83
N HIS A 111 5.38 4.71 11.79
CA HIS A 111 4.01 4.73 11.27
C HIS A 111 3.90 4.19 9.85
N ASP A 112 4.94 4.35 9.04
CA ASP A 112 4.94 4.00 7.63
C ASP A 112 6.36 3.67 7.13
N MET A 113 6.44 2.95 6.01
CA MET A 113 7.66 2.56 5.35
C MET A 113 7.45 2.55 3.84
N VAL A 114 8.39 3.15 3.09
CA VAL A 114 8.43 3.14 1.62
C VAL A 114 9.79 2.69 1.13
N PHE A 115 9.80 1.99 0.00
CA PHE A 115 10.95 1.24 -0.50
C PHE A 115 11.50 1.90 -1.75
N VAL A 116 12.77 2.32 -1.70
CA VAL A 116 13.50 2.82 -2.88
C VAL A 116 14.06 1.65 -3.67
N SER A 117 14.54 0.62 -2.95
CA SER A 117 15.05 -0.63 -3.49
C SER A 117 15.07 -1.71 -2.39
N GLU A 118 15.55 -2.91 -2.71
CA GLU A 118 15.82 -3.96 -1.70
C GLU A 118 16.91 -3.56 -0.70
N GLU A 119 17.70 -2.54 -1.01
CA GLU A 119 18.83 -2.11 -0.19
C GLU A 119 18.60 -0.78 0.51
N LYS A 120 17.53 -0.05 0.18
CA LYS A 120 17.20 1.25 0.77
C LYS A 120 15.69 1.46 0.92
N ALA A 121 15.28 1.79 2.13
CA ALA A 121 13.92 2.18 2.46
C ALA A 121 13.92 3.32 3.48
N TYR A 122 12.82 4.09 3.49
CA TYR A 122 12.56 5.13 4.48
C TYR A 122 11.46 4.69 5.43
N ILE A 123 11.62 5.00 6.71
CA ILE A 123 10.63 4.73 7.76
C ILE A 123 10.26 6.03 8.45
N SER A 124 8.97 6.37 8.46
CA SER A 124 8.46 7.52 9.22
C SER A 124 8.56 7.22 10.71
N ARG A 125 8.87 8.23 11.53
CA ARG A 125 9.02 8.09 12.98
C ARG A 125 8.23 9.19 13.65
N TYR A 126 6.98 8.91 13.97
CA TYR A 126 6.02 9.88 14.51
C TYR A 126 6.51 10.53 15.82
N GLY A 127 7.30 9.80 16.61
CA GLY A 127 7.91 10.28 17.85
C GLY A 127 9.25 11.00 17.67
N ARG A 128 9.69 11.29 16.45
CA ARG A 128 11.02 11.89 16.14
C ARG A 128 10.92 12.99 15.09
N THR A 129 11.94 13.84 15.05
CA THR A 129 12.09 14.89 14.02
C THR A 129 12.68 14.36 12.70
N GLN A 130 12.81 13.05 12.53
CA GLN A 130 13.63 12.48 11.48
C GLN A 130 12.98 11.26 10.85
N VAL A 131 13.06 11.15 9.52
CA VAL A 131 12.80 9.90 8.81
C VAL A 131 14.05 9.02 8.86
N LEU A 132 13.90 7.74 9.19
CA LEU A 132 15.01 6.79 9.25
C LEU A 132 15.27 6.20 7.86
N ILE A 133 16.53 6.01 7.49
CA ILE A 133 16.95 5.30 6.28
C ILE A 133 17.51 3.94 6.71
N VAL A 134 17.00 2.85 6.13
CA VAL A 134 17.44 1.49 6.44
C VAL A 134 17.68 0.67 5.17
N ASN A 135 18.50 -0.36 5.29
CA ASN A 135 18.40 -1.52 4.40
C ASN A 135 17.20 -2.37 4.89
N PRO A 136 16.15 -2.54 4.08
CA PRO A 136 14.92 -3.20 4.53
C PRO A 136 15.10 -4.69 4.83
N VAL A 137 16.07 -5.36 4.19
CA VAL A 137 16.33 -6.80 4.34
C VAL A 137 17.20 -7.09 5.57
N THR A 138 18.25 -6.29 5.81
CA THR A 138 19.18 -6.53 6.93
C THR A 138 18.77 -5.78 8.20
N GLY A 139 18.05 -4.66 8.06
CA GLY A 139 17.76 -3.74 9.14
C GLY A 139 18.89 -2.77 9.47
N ASP A 140 19.96 -2.75 8.66
CA ASP A 140 21.08 -1.84 8.88
C ASP A 140 20.61 -0.38 8.71
N SER A 141 20.93 0.46 9.70
CA SER A 141 20.70 1.90 9.60
C SER A 141 21.66 2.51 8.59
N LEU A 142 21.13 3.11 7.53
CA LEU A 142 21.90 3.80 6.49
C LEU A 142 22.02 5.31 6.75
N GLY A 143 21.19 5.84 7.65
CA GLY A 143 21.20 7.25 8.01
C GLY A 143 19.82 7.71 8.48
N ALA A 144 19.65 9.03 8.54
CA ALA A 144 18.37 9.65 8.81
C ALA A 144 18.33 11.04 8.16
N VAL A 145 17.15 11.45 7.71
CA VAL A 145 16.91 12.80 7.18
C VAL A 145 16.25 13.63 8.29
N ASP A 146 16.83 14.79 8.59
CA ASP A 146 16.28 15.71 9.59
C ASP A 146 15.17 16.57 9.02
N LEU A 147 13.99 16.46 9.64
CA LEU A 147 12.77 17.19 9.34
C LEU A 147 12.38 18.13 10.49
N SER A 148 13.30 18.42 11.42
CA SER A 148 13.07 19.34 12.55
C SER A 148 12.61 20.74 12.11
N GLY A 149 12.98 21.17 10.89
CA GLY A 149 12.52 22.43 10.30
C GLY A 149 11.02 22.49 10.00
N PHE A 150 10.32 21.36 9.99
CA PHE A 150 8.87 21.26 9.76
C PHE A 150 8.07 21.02 11.03
N ALA A 151 8.74 20.94 12.19
CA ALA A 151 8.07 20.78 13.47
C ALA A 151 7.25 22.02 13.85
N ASP A 152 6.23 21.81 14.67
CA ASP A 152 5.52 22.90 15.32
C ASP A 152 6.19 23.30 16.66
N ALA A 153 5.45 23.99 17.54
CA ALA A 153 5.97 24.49 18.80
C ALA A 153 6.41 23.40 19.78
N ASP A 154 5.88 22.18 19.67
CA ASP A 154 6.25 21.06 20.55
C ASP A 154 7.57 20.39 20.13
N GLY A 155 8.10 20.80 18.97
CA GLY A 155 9.39 20.38 18.45
C GLY A 155 9.35 19.09 17.64
N LEU A 156 8.16 18.56 17.31
CA LEU A 156 8.00 17.39 16.47
C LEU A 156 7.09 17.69 15.26
N PRO A 157 7.36 17.03 14.11
CA PRO A 157 6.55 17.19 12.91
C PRO A 157 5.43 16.13 12.78
N GLU A 158 5.41 15.11 13.64
CA GLU A 158 4.49 13.96 13.56
C GLU A 158 4.44 13.35 12.15
N VAL A 159 5.59 12.89 11.64
CA VAL A 159 5.63 12.27 10.31
C VAL A 159 4.84 10.97 10.33
N SER A 160 3.69 10.94 9.64
CA SER A 160 2.77 9.82 9.61
C SER A 160 2.94 8.99 8.35
N GLN A 161 2.42 9.46 7.21
CA GLN A 161 2.39 8.73 5.94
C GLN A 161 3.54 9.16 5.02
N LEU A 162 3.99 8.24 4.17
CA LEU A 162 5.04 8.46 3.18
C LEU A 162 4.56 8.12 1.76
N ALA A 163 5.13 8.79 0.76
CA ALA A 163 4.97 8.49 -0.66
C ALA A 163 6.32 8.65 -1.39
N LEU A 164 6.52 7.92 -2.49
CA LEU A 164 7.71 8.01 -3.34
C LEU A 164 7.28 8.33 -4.77
N TYR A 165 7.86 9.36 -5.36
CA TYR A 165 7.64 9.70 -6.76
C TYR A 165 8.84 10.46 -7.33
N ASP A 166 9.33 10.03 -8.50
CA ASP A 166 10.40 10.68 -9.26
C ASP A 166 11.61 11.12 -8.39
N ASN A 167 12.23 10.15 -7.71
CA ASN A 167 13.36 10.35 -6.77
C ASN A 167 13.10 11.29 -5.59
N HIS A 168 11.83 11.59 -5.29
CA HIS A 168 11.44 12.34 -4.11
C HIS A 168 10.66 11.46 -3.14
N LEU A 169 11.05 11.55 -1.87
CA LEU A 169 10.25 11.12 -0.75
C LEU A 169 9.37 12.29 -0.30
N PHE A 170 8.08 12.02 -0.19
CA PHE A 170 7.08 12.93 0.37
C PHE A 170 6.68 12.40 1.75
N ALA A 171 6.77 13.26 2.75
CA ALA A 171 6.54 12.92 4.14
C ALA A 171 5.46 13.83 4.74
N ALA A 172 4.30 13.27 5.08
CA ALA A 172 3.21 14.01 5.67
C ALA A 172 3.49 14.31 7.15
N CYS A 173 3.70 15.60 7.46
CA CYS A 173 3.89 16.12 8.81
C CYS A 173 2.54 16.63 9.33
N GLN A 174 1.94 15.94 10.30
CA GLN A 174 0.63 16.33 10.81
C GLN A 174 0.67 17.64 11.61
N ARG A 175 1.75 17.89 12.37
CA ARG A 175 1.93 19.05 13.25
C ARG A 175 0.79 19.19 14.27
N LEU A 176 0.66 18.17 15.12
CA LEU A 176 -0.37 18.10 16.16
C LEU A 176 0.20 18.57 17.50
N ASP A 177 -0.49 19.52 18.14
CA ASP A 177 -0.10 20.06 19.44
C ASP A 177 -0.40 19.05 20.56
N ARG A 178 0.61 18.29 20.97
CA ARG A 178 0.51 17.29 22.04
C ARG A 178 0.13 17.88 23.39
N ASP A 179 0.59 19.10 23.65
CA ASP A 179 0.36 19.80 24.90
C ASP A 179 -1.06 20.39 24.96
N ASN A 180 -1.77 20.42 23.84
CA ASN A 180 -3.15 20.84 23.70
C ASN A 180 -4.08 19.73 23.17
N GLY A 181 -3.83 18.49 23.57
CA GLY A 181 -4.75 17.38 23.31
C GLY A 181 -4.75 16.88 21.86
N TRP A 182 -3.62 17.05 21.15
CA TRP A 182 -3.40 16.58 19.77
C TRP A 182 -4.28 17.29 18.75
N VAL A 183 -4.64 18.55 19.00
CA VAL A 183 -5.33 19.35 18.00
C VAL A 183 -4.36 19.75 16.88
N PRO A 184 -4.80 19.79 15.61
CA PRO A 184 -3.95 20.28 14.53
C PRO A 184 -3.61 21.75 14.76
N THR A 185 -2.36 22.12 14.47
CA THR A 185 -1.89 23.50 14.60
C THR A 185 -2.40 24.41 13.46
N ASP A 186 -1.56 25.32 12.98
CA ASP A 186 -1.86 26.26 11.92
C ASP A 186 -1.98 25.58 10.55
N VAL A 187 -1.08 24.66 10.23
CA VAL A 187 -1.04 23.91 8.97
C VAL A 187 -0.46 22.51 9.15
N SER A 188 -0.85 21.58 8.28
CA SER A 188 -0.05 20.37 8.00
C SER A 188 0.82 20.62 6.77
N VAL A 189 1.97 19.92 6.69
CA VAL A 189 2.98 20.17 5.65
C VAL A 189 3.46 18.84 5.09
N ILE A 190 3.67 18.75 3.78
CA ILE A 190 4.42 17.65 3.17
C ILE A 190 5.88 18.08 3.02
N ALA A 191 6.77 17.47 3.80
CA ALA A 191 8.20 17.62 3.61
C ALA A 191 8.63 16.82 2.37
N VAL A 192 9.52 17.40 1.56
CA VAL A 192 10.05 16.76 0.35
C VAL A 192 11.54 16.50 0.55
N VAL A 193 11.99 15.30 0.20
CA VAL A 193 13.38 14.86 0.35
C VAL A 193 13.85 14.27 -0.97
N ASP A 194 15.00 14.73 -1.44
CA ASP A 194 15.70 14.14 -2.59
C ASP A 194 16.35 12.82 -2.15
N VAL A 195 15.94 11.72 -2.77
CA VAL A 195 16.35 10.36 -2.39
C VAL A 195 17.80 10.04 -2.81
N MET A 196 18.34 10.78 -3.76
CA MET A 196 19.71 10.60 -4.26
C MET A 196 20.74 11.21 -3.31
N THR A 197 20.37 12.31 -2.66
CA THR A 197 21.25 13.08 -1.76
C THR A 197 20.88 12.96 -0.29
N ASP A 198 19.70 12.39 0.01
CA ASP A 198 19.12 12.32 1.36
C ASP A 198 19.00 13.71 2.01
N GLN A 199 18.72 14.73 1.20
CA GLN A 199 18.56 16.11 1.65
C GLN A 199 17.14 16.60 1.43
N VAL A 200 16.70 17.47 2.34
CA VAL A 200 15.42 18.15 2.23
C VAL A 200 15.43 19.10 1.02
N VAL A 201 14.35 19.06 0.24
CA VAL A 201 14.14 19.95 -0.91
C VAL A 201 13.33 21.15 -0.46
N ASP A 202 13.80 22.34 -0.82
CA ASP A 202 13.04 23.58 -0.67
C ASP A 202 12.08 23.74 -1.86
N VAL A 203 10.77 23.58 -1.63
CA VAL A 203 9.76 23.63 -2.69
C VAL A 203 9.40 25.07 -3.10
N ASP A 204 9.86 26.09 -2.36
CA ASP A 204 9.70 27.50 -2.74
C ASP A 204 10.97 28.32 -2.45
N ALA A 205 11.88 28.31 -3.42
CA ALA A 205 13.14 29.04 -3.36
C ALA A 205 13.00 30.58 -3.25
N ASN A 206 11.79 31.14 -3.38
CA ASN A 206 11.56 32.58 -3.20
C ASN A 206 11.27 32.95 -1.75
N THR A 207 10.95 31.97 -0.91
CA THR A 207 10.72 32.14 0.53
C THR A 207 12.00 31.77 1.28
N ALA A 208 12.35 32.55 2.31
CA ALA A 208 13.58 32.30 3.05
C ALA A 208 13.47 31.04 3.93
N GLY A 209 14.44 30.14 3.80
CA GLY A 209 14.47 28.85 4.51
C GLY A 209 13.83 27.74 3.69
N VAL A 210 13.97 26.48 4.14
CA VAL A 210 13.45 25.32 3.41
C VAL A 210 11.93 25.23 3.59
N GLN A 211 11.18 25.36 2.49
CA GLN A 211 9.73 25.18 2.50
C GLN A 211 9.33 23.76 2.10
N GLY A 212 8.22 23.30 2.67
CA GLY A 212 7.51 22.10 2.24
C GLY A 212 6.20 22.48 1.56
N ILE A 213 5.46 21.48 1.08
CA ILE A 213 4.14 21.71 0.47
C ILE A 213 3.14 21.95 1.60
N VAL A 214 2.64 23.18 1.71
CA VAL A 214 1.59 23.49 2.68
C VAL A 214 0.27 22.89 2.22
N MET A 215 -0.35 22.08 3.08
CA MET A 215 -1.66 21.49 2.83
C MET A 215 -2.78 22.52 3.05
N ALA A 216 -3.89 22.37 2.32
CA ALA A 216 -5.11 23.15 2.54
C ALA A 216 -5.91 22.63 3.73
N GLY A 217 -6.00 21.31 3.88
CA GLY A 217 -6.49 20.62 5.06
C GLY A 217 -5.39 20.38 6.07
N LYS A 218 -5.76 19.81 7.23
CA LYS A 218 -4.81 19.44 8.29
C LYS A 218 -5.11 18.03 8.79
N ASN A 219 -4.18 17.48 9.55
CA ASN A 219 -4.31 16.17 10.20
C ASN A 219 -4.71 15.08 9.18
N PRO A 220 -3.83 14.78 8.21
CA PRO A 220 -4.07 13.71 7.24
C PRO A 220 -4.21 12.37 7.96
N ALA A 221 -5.38 11.75 7.87
CA ALA A 221 -5.71 10.50 8.58
C ALA A 221 -5.51 9.24 7.73
N GLY A 222 -5.55 9.36 6.41
CA GLY A 222 -5.41 8.29 5.43
C GLY A 222 -4.81 8.85 4.16
N ALA A 223 -4.02 8.03 3.46
CA ALA A 223 -3.37 8.44 2.23
C ALA A 223 -3.23 7.26 1.26
N VAL A 224 -3.45 7.53 -0.03
CA VAL A 224 -3.23 6.57 -1.13
C VAL A 224 -2.59 7.31 -2.29
N GLN A 225 -1.49 6.78 -2.81
CA GLN A 225 -0.83 7.31 -3.99
C GLN A 225 -1.34 6.57 -5.24
N ARG A 226 -1.54 7.29 -6.35
CA ARG A 226 -1.66 6.72 -7.69
C ARG A 226 -0.83 7.56 -8.65
N GLY A 227 0.17 6.95 -9.29
CA GLY A 227 1.12 7.67 -10.13
C GLY A 227 1.69 8.92 -9.45
N ASN A 228 1.44 10.09 -10.05
CA ASN A 228 1.93 11.38 -9.57
C ASN A 228 0.95 12.12 -8.63
N LYS A 229 -0.13 11.48 -8.19
CA LYS A 229 -1.11 12.05 -7.26
C LYS A 229 -1.07 11.32 -5.94
N TRP A 230 -1.11 12.10 -4.87
CA TRP A 230 -1.29 11.58 -3.52
C TRP A 230 -2.60 12.10 -2.95
N PHE A 231 -3.55 11.19 -2.74
CA PHE A 231 -4.88 11.47 -2.23
C PHE A 231 -4.86 11.29 -0.72
N LEU A 232 -5.17 12.36 0.03
CA LEU A 232 -5.22 12.34 1.49
C LEU A 232 -6.62 12.67 1.99
N SER A 233 -7.10 11.92 2.96
CA SER A 233 -8.23 12.32 3.78
C SER A 233 -7.72 13.25 4.89
N ALA A 234 -8.02 14.54 4.82
CA ALA A 234 -7.74 15.49 5.88
C ALA A 234 -8.95 15.58 6.80
N VAL A 235 -8.79 15.16 8.07
CA VAL A 235 -9.86 15.28 9.08
C VAL A 235 -9.99 16.71 9.58
N ASN A 236 -8.88 17.47 9.58
CA ASN A 236 -8.76 18.64 10.45
C ASN A 236 -9.13 18.28 11.90
N THR A 237 -10.32 18.67 12.37
CA THR A 237 -10.77 18.45 13.74
C THR A 237 -11.92 17.47 13.79
N PHE A 238 -11.90 16.53 14.73
CA PHE A 238 -13.01 15.57 14.84
C PHE A 238 -14.35 16.19 15.30
N ALA A 239 -14.34 17.44 15.76
CA ALA A 239 -15.52 18.11 16.30
C ALA A 239 -16.29 18.95 15.27
N ASP A 240 -15.65 19.35 14.17
CA ASP A 240 -16.26 20.04 13.03
C ASP A 240 -16.35 19.04 11.89
N LEU A 241 -17.53 18.90 11.26
CA LEU A 241 -17.74 17.94 10.15
C LEU A 241 -17.72 18.65 8.79
N THR A 242 -17.08 19.82 8.74
CA THR A 242 -17.12 20.73 7.60
C THR A 242 -15.77 21.35 7.26
N ASP A 243 -14.73 21.05 8.04
CA ASP A 243 -13.41 21.65 7.91
C ASP A 243 -12.41 20.73 7.20
N GLY A 244 -12.70 19.44 7.03
CA GLY A 244 -11.89 18.47 6.31
C GLY A 244 -12.39 18.11 4.90
N GLY A 245 -11.76 17.09 4.33
CA GLY A 245 -12.10 16.55 3.01
C GLY A 245 -10.99 15.74 2.36
N ILE A 246 -11.20 15.38 1.09
CA ILE A 246 -10.17 14.76 0.26
C ILE A 246 -9.33 15.87 -0.36
N GLU A 247 -8.05 15.91 0.00
CA GLU A 247 -7.05 16.78 -0.60
C GLU A 247 -6.13 15.97 -1.51
N VAL A 248 -5.73 16.59 -2.63
CA VAL A 248 -4.82 15.98 -3.60
C VAL A 248 -3.52 16.75 -3.63
N ILE A 249 -2.40 16.05 -3.49
CA ILE A 249 -1.06 16.59 -3.70
C ILE A 249 -0.58 16.15 -5.07
N ASP A 250 -0.21 17.12 -5.89
CA ASP A 250 0.47 16.91 -7.16
C ASP A 250 1.97 16.73 -6.90
N LEU A 251 2.41 15.48 -6.92
CA LEU A 251 3.78 15.10 -6.62
C LEU A 251 4.76 15.57 -7.69
N ALA A 252 4.33 15.63 -8.97
CA ALA A 252 5.18 16.09 -10.06
C ALA A 252 5.44 17.60 -10.01
N ASN A 253 4.47 18.38 -9.54
CA ASN A 253 4.57 19.83 -9.46
C ASN A 253 4.85 20.35 -8.04
N LEU A 254 5.09 19.47 -7.08
CA LEU A 254 5.40 19.78 -5.67
C LEU A 254 4.40 20.78 -5.05
N LYS A 255 3.09 20.55 -5.26
CA LYS A 255 2.05 21.47 -4.78
C LYS A 255 0.77 20.75 -4.35
N SER A 256 0.04 21.37 -3.44
CA SER A 256 -1.34 20.99 -3.14
C SER A 256 -2.29 21.50 -4.24
N GLU A 257 -3.26 20.67 -4.61
CA GLU A 257 -4.41 21.06 -5.44
C GLU A 257 -5.60 21.54 -4.58
N GLY A 258 -5.45 21.51 -3.27
CA GLY A 258 -6.47 21.84 -2.28
C GLY A 258 -7.42 20.68 -2.00
N VAL A 259 -8.41 20.96 -1.13
CA VAL A 259 -9.50 20.03 -0.85
C VAL A 259 -10.44 19.98 -2.07
N VAL A 260 -10.40 18.87 -2.79
CA VAL A 260 -11.18 18.65 -4.03
C VAL A 260 -12.63 18.29 -3.71
N LEU A 261 -12.86 17.57 -2.61
CA LEU A 261 -14.20 17.19 -2.15
C LEU A 261 -14.28 17.22 -0.62
N GLY A 262 -15.07 18.14 -0.07
CA GLY A 262 -15.15 18.42 1.37
C GLY A 262 -16.13 17.55 2.15
N GLU A 263 -15.97 17.49 3.47
CA GLU A 263 -16.80 16.70 4.39
C GLU A 263 -18.29 17.04 4.35
N ILE A 264 -18.66 18.26 3.96
CA ILE A 264 -20.07 18.64 3.75
C ILE A 264 -20.75 17.71 2.73
N ALA A 265 -20.04 17.32 1.66
CA ALA A 265 -20.57 16.41 0.65
C ALA A 265 -20.68 14.97 1.19
N PHE A 266 -19.77 14.58 2.06
CA PHE A 266 -19.75 13.27 2.70
C PHE A 266 -20.70 13.14 3.89
N GLY A 267 -21.04 14.24 4.56
CA GLY A 267 -21.84 14.28 5.77
C GLY A 267 -21.12 13.80 7.04
N GLY A 268 -19.80 13.93 7.12
CA GLY A 268 -19.00 13.48 8.27
C GLY A 268 -17.49 13.54 8.02
N ASN A 269 -16.71 13.28 9.06
CA ASN A 269 -15.24 13.29 9.01
C ASN A 269 -14.70 12.15 8.17
N LEU A 270 -13.56 12.35 7.51
CA LEU A 270 -12.95 11.32 6.66
C LEU A 270 -11.77 10.62 7.31
N SER A 271 -11.69 9.29 7.23
CA SER A 271 -10.47 8.55 7.59
C SER A 271 -9.97 7.73 6.41
N SER A 272 -9.68 6.43 6.58
CA SER A 272 -9.10 5.59 5.54
C SER A 272 -9.86 5.72 4.21
N LEU A 273 -9.09 5.88 3.13
CA LEU A 273 -9.58 5.90 1.76
C LEU A 273 -8.87 4.82 0.94
N ALA A 274 -9.52 4.40 -0.14
CA ALA A 274 -8.95 3.55 -1.18
C ALA A 274 -9.39 4.07 -2.55
N MET A 275 -8.48 4.13 -3.51
CA MET A 275 -8.75 4.63 -4.85
C MET A 275 -8.96 3.46 -5.81
N VAL A 276 -9.94 3.60 -6.71
CA VAL A 276 -10.23 2.65 -7.81
C VAL A 276 -9.65 3.18 -9.13
N SER A 277 -9.65 4.50 -9.29
CA SER A 277 -9.00 5.23 -10.38
C SER A 277 -8.46 6.58 -9.84
N ASP A 278 -7.96 7.43 -10.71
CA ASP A 278 -7.50 8.78 -10.33
C ASP A 278 -8.64 9.73 -9.94
N GLU A 279 -9.89 9.36 -10.25
CA GLU A 279 -11.07 10.18 -9.98
C GLU A 279 -12.05 9.51 -9.02
N GLU A 280 -12.08 8.18 -8.96
CA GLU A 280 -13.07 7.43 -8.19
C GLU A 280 -12.44 6.61 -7.07
N GLY A 281 -13.12 6.56 -5.92
CA GLY A 281 -12.64 5.83 -4.76
C GLY A 281 -13.71 5.58 -3.72
N TYR A 282 -13.28 5.04 -2.60
CA TYR A 282 -14.07 4.81 -1.41
C TYR A 282 -13.40 5.45 -0.20
N VAL A 283 -14.19 5.99 0.72
CA VAL A 283 -13.69 6.60 1.95
C VAL A 283 -14.55 6.19 3.14
N VAL A 284 -13.90 6.02 4.28
CA VAL A 284 -14.56 5.87 5.57
C VAL A 284 -15.04 7.24 6.04
N VAL A 285 -16.33 7.36 6.33
CA VAL A 285 -16.97 8.56 6.84
C VAL A 285 -17.44 8.31 8.27
N LEU A 286 -17.07 9.18 9.20
CA LEU A 286 -17.49 9.14 10.60
C LEU A 286 -18.53 10.23 10.84
N ASP A 287 -19.71 9.85 11.32
CA ASP A 287 -20.74 10.83 11.67
C ASP A 287 -20.48 11.48 13.05
N ALA A 288 -21.37 12.39 13.47
CA ALA A 288 -21.28 13.09 14.76
C ALA A 288 -21.30 12.15 15.99
N SER A 289 -21.69 10.89 15.82
CA SER A 289 -21.68 9.85 16.86
C SER A 289 -20.49 8.90 16.75
N PHE A 290 -19.56 9.16 15.83
CA PHE A 290 -18.45 8.29 15.45
C PHE A 290 -18.87 6.94 14.88
N ALA A 291 -20.09 6.83 14.34
CA ALA A 291 -20.47 5.66 13.56
C ALA A 291 -19.81 5.74 12.19
N ASN A 292 -19.14 4.66 11.76
CA ASN A 292 -18.47 4.66 10.46
C ASN A 292 -19.39 4.12 9.38
N ALA A 293 -19.38 4.80 8.24
CA ALA A 293 -19.89 4.33 6.97
C ALA A 293 -18.74 4.28 5.96
N VAL A 294 -18.91 3.52 4.88
CA VAL A 294 -18.03 3.61 3.70
C VAL A 294 -18.85 4.13 2.54
N LYS A 295 -18.36 5.17 1.85
CA LYS A 295 -19.05 5.78 0.71
C LYS A 295 -18.14 5.80 -0.51
N ARG A 296 -18.71 5.58 -1.69
CA ARG A 296 -18.05 5.81 -2.96
C ARG A 296 -18.07 7.31 -3.26
N PHE A 297 -17.02 7.81 -3.91
CA PHE A 297 -16.98 9.17 -4.44
C PHE A 297 -16.39 9.21 -5.84
N ASP A 298 -16.63 10.32 -6.51
CA ASP A 298 -16.05 10.71 -7.78
C ASP A 298 -15.63 12.19 -7.69
N LEU A 299 -14.34 12.46 -7.87
CA LEU A 299 -13.73 13.78 -7.75
C LEU A 299 -14.01 14.68 -8.95
N ALA A 300 -14.20 14.11 -10.14
CA ALA A 300 -14.49 14.87 -11.36
C ALA A 300 -15.93 15.40 -11.34
N THR A 301 -16.89 14.58 -10.89
CA THR A 301 -18.29 14.98 -10.75
C THR A 301 -18.62 15.56 -9.37
N GLN A 302 -17.67 15.48 -8.42
CA GLN A 302 -17.85 15.85 -7.01
C GLN A 302 -19.08 15.19 -6.37
N SER A 303 -19.31 13.92 -6.71
CA SER A 303 -20.46 13.15 -6.25
C SER A 303 -20.07 12.15 -5.18
N VAL A 304 -21.01 11.86 -4.27
CA VAL A 304 -20.85 10.90 -3.18
C VAL A 304 -22.07 9.97 -3.16
N SER A 305 -21.84 8.67 -3.06
CA SER A 305 -22.91 7.68 -2.97
C SER A 305 -23.55 7.66 -1.58
N PRO A 306 -24.74 7.02 -1.43
CA PRO A 306 -25.15 6.51 -0.13
C PRO A 306 -24.08 5.56 0.48
N PRO A 307 -24.10 5.34 1.81
CA PRO A 307 -23.29 4.31 2.46
C PRO A 307 -23.42 2.94 1.80
N LEU A 308 -22.33 2.17 1.78
CA LEU A 308 -22.37 0.74 1.46
C LEU A 308 -23.24 0.00 2.48
N ASP A 309 -24.04 -0.93 1.97
CA ASP A 309 -24.88 -1.80 2.79
C ASP A 309 -24.06 -2.88 3.52
N GLY A 310 -24.59 -3.41 4.62
CA GLY A 310 -24.02 -4.56 5.34
C GLY A 310 -22.87 -4.24 6.30
N LEU A 311 -22.46 -2.98 6.43
CA LEU A 311 -21.56 -2.51 7.48
C LEU A 311 -22.30 -2.35 8.82
N THR A 312 -21.56 -2.54 9.90
CA THR A 312 -22.12 -2.58 11.26
C THR A 312 -22.31 -1.20 11.90
N GLY A 313 -21.76 -0.15 11.29
CA GLY A 313 -21.57 1.17 11.92
C GLY A 313 -20.39 1.23 12.90
N GLY A 314 -19.69 0.11 13.10
CA GLY A 314 -18.50 -0.01 13.94
C GLY A 314 -17.25 0.62 13.33
N PHE A 315 -16.13 0.58 14.07
CA PHE A 315 -14.90 1.17 13.60
C PHE A 315 -14.35 0.44 12.37
N VAL A 316 -14.04 1.21 11.32
CA VAL A 316 -13.41 0.76 10.08
C VAL A 316 -12.02 1.40 9.97
N PRO A 317 -10.94 0.72 10.42
CA PRO A 317 -9.60 1.31 10.46
C PRO A 317 -8.92 1.39 9.09
N SER A 318 -9.28 0.53 8.13
CA SER A 318 -8.56 0.44 6.87
C SER A 318 -9.45 -0.09 5.74
N LEU A 319 -9.23 0.47 4.56
CA LEU A 319 -9.74 0.02 3.26
C LEU A 319 -8.58 -0.44 2.39
N GLY A 320 -8.85 -1.35 1.47
CA GLY A 320 -7.90 -1.73 0.41
C GLY A 320 -8.64 -2.12 -0.87
N VAL A 321 -8.08 -1.80 -2.03
CA VAL A 321 -8.61 -2.21 -3.34
C VAL A 321 -7.62 -3.16 -4.00
N PHE A 322 -8.12 -4.28 -4.53
CA PHE A 322 -7.33 -5.24 -5.31
C PHE A 322 -8.27 -6.08 -6.19
N GLY A 323 -7.92 -6.33 -7.45
CA GLY A 323 -8.69 -7.28 -8.27
C GLY A 323 -10.10 -6.81 -8.61
N GLY A 324 -10.34 -5.50 -8.73
CA GLY A 324 -11.69 -4.92 -8.83
C GLY A 324 -12.58 -5.15 -7.59
N ARG A 325 -11.99 -5.46 -6.43
CA ARG A 325 -12.69 -5.64 -5.15
C ARG A 325 -12.24 -4.60 -4.13
N LEU A 326 -13.18 -4.13 -3.33
CA LEU A 326 -12.91 -3.34 -2.13
C LEU A 326 -12.97 -4.25 -0.91
N TYR A 327 -11.93 -4.23 -0.10
CA TYR A 327 -11.82 -4.92 1.18
C TYR A 327 -12.00 -3.89 2.31
N VAL A 328 -13.02 -4.11 3.13
CA VAL A 328 -13.38 -3.24 4.25
C VAL A 328 -13.13 -3.99 5.55
N LEU A 329 -12.24 -3.47 6.40
CA LEU A 329 -11.97 -4.05 7.71
C LEU A 329 -13.01 -3.53 8.71
N ASP A 330 -14.05 -4.30 9.01
CA ASP A 330 -15.12 -3.89 9.93
C ASP A 330 -14.90 -4.53 11.31
N GLN A 331 -14.58 -3.71 12.32
CA GLN A 331 -14.39 -4.17 13.71
C GLN A 331 -15.70 -4.35 14.49
N SER A 332 -16.82 -4.22 13.81
CA SER A 332 -18.16 -4.29 14.37
C SER A 332 -18.52 -3.19 15.37
N SER A 333 -19.82 -3.07 15.64
CA SER A 333 -20.35 -2.21 16.70
C SER A 333 -20.54 -2.99 18.00
N PHE A 334 -20.62 -2.27 19.13
CA PHE A 334 -20.94 -2.88 20.43
C PHE A 334 -22.28 -3.64 20.43
N ALA A 335 -23.20 -3.29 19.53
CA ALA A 335 -24.51 -3.93 19.42
C ALA A 335 -24.47 -5.29 18.70
N ASP A 336 -23.45 -5.56 17.89
CA ASP A 336 -23.28 -6.83 17.17
C ASP A 336 -21.82 -7.28 17.17
N PRO A 337 -21.23 -7.66 18.31
CA PRO A 337 -19.81 -8.02 18.39
C PRO A 337 -19.43 -9.26 17.58
N THR A 338 -20.39 -9.96 16.97
CA THR A 338 -20.14 -11.17 16.15
C THR A 338 -19.92 -10.87 14.67
N ALA A 339 -20.27 -9.66 14.22
CA ALA A 339 -20.17 -9.26 12.81
C ALA A 339 -18.78 -8.70 12.41
N VAL A 340 -17.77 -8.90 13.25
CA VAL A 340 -16.36 -8.52 12.99
C VAL A 340 -15.82 -9.29 11.79
N GLY A 341 -15.11 -8.60 10.91
CA GLY A 341 -14.29 -9.24 9.89
C GLY A 341 -14.11 -8.41 8.64
N VAL A 342 -13.46 -9.01 7.64
CA VAL A 342 -13.31 -8.40 6.32
C VAL A 342 -14.62 -8.54 5.54
N ARG A 343 -15.11 -7.45 4.97
CA ARG A 343 -16.19 -7.45 3.98
C ARG A 343 -15.62 -7.12 2.61
N VAL A 344 -16.04 -7.85 1.60
CA VAL A 344 -15.56 -7.72 0.23
C VAL A 344 -16.69 -7.23 -0.63
N TYR A 345 -16.47 -6.11 -1.33
CA TYR A 345 -17.44 -5.48 -2.21
C TYR A 345 -16.93 -5.45 -3.64
N ASP A 346 -17.86 -5.41 -4.60
CA ASP A 346 -17.55 -5.05 -5.98
C ASP A 346 -17.34 -3.54 -6.10
N VAL A 347 -16.23 -3.08 -6.67
CA VAL A 347 -15.91 -1.64 -6.76
C VAL A 347 -16.78 -0.89 -7.78
N LYS A 348 -17.41 -1.59 -8.74
CA LYS A 348 -18.25 -0.98 -9.77
C LYS A 348 -19.69 -0.84 -9.27
N THR A 349 -20.23 -1.87 -8.64
CA THR A 349 -21.63 -1.88 -8.19
C THR A 349 -21.82 -1.47 -6.73
N GLY A 350 -20.79 -1.59 -5.90
CA GLY A 350 -20.89 -1.42 -4.44
C GLY A 350 -21.64 -2.56 -3.75
N GLU A 351 -21.92 -3.67 -4.43
CA GLU A 351 -22.60 -4.81 -3.83
C GLU A 351 -21.66 -5.63 -2.95
N LEU A 352 -22.17 -6.13 -1.82
CA LEU A 352 -21.43 -7.04 -0.94
C LEU A 352 -21.29 -8.41 -1.62
N VAL A 353 -20.04 -8.84 -1.81
CA VAL A 353 -19.67 -10.09 -2.49
C VAL A 353 -19.40 -11.20 -1.48
N ALA A 354 -18.71 -10.86 -0.38
CA ALA A 354 -18.36 -11.82 0.66
C ALA A 354 -18.19 -11.16 2.03
N GLY A 355 -18.28 -11.98 3.08
CA GLY A 355 -18.01 -11.60 4.46
C GLY A 355 -19.26 -11.42 5.33
N PRO A 356 -19.07 -11.12 6.64
CA PRO A 356 -17.79 -10.95 7.32
C PRO A 356 -16.89 -12.19 7.29
N ILE A 357 -15.63 -12.01 6.89
CA ILE A 357 -14.60 -13.04 6.94
C ILE A 357 -13.79 -12.84 8.23
N SER A 358 -13.84 -13.82 9.12
CA SER A 358 -13.12 -13.74 10.40
C SER A 358 -11.61 -13.81 10.21
N THR A 359 -10.91 -12.84 10.82
CA THR A 359 -9.44 -12.75 10.86
C THR A 359 -8.86 -13.19 12.19
N GLY A 360 -9.67 -13.74 13.10
CA GLY A 360 -9.27 -13.99 14.49
C GLY A 360 -9.60 -12.78 15.34
N LEU A 361 -8.60 -11.98 15.70
CA LEU A 361 -8.80 -10.68 16.35
C LEU A 361 -9.39 -9.63 15.38
N LEU A 362 -9.73 -8.45 15.90
CA LEU A 362 -10.31 -7.35 15.12
C LEU A 362 -9.33 -6.94 14.02
N PRO A 363 -9.74 -6.88 12.74
CA PRO A 363 -8.85 -6.47 11.66
C PRO A 363 -8.47 -4.98 11.81
N SER A 364 -7.19 -4.65 11.55
CA SER A 364 -6.62 -3.31 11.78
C SER A 364 -6.10 -2.68 10.48
N THR A 365 -5.11 -3.30 9.83
CA THR A 365 -4.56 -2.82 8.54
C THR A 365 -4.47 -3.98 7.55
N ILE A 366 -4.67 -3.70 6.26
CA ILE A 366 -4.54 -4.66 5.17
C ILE A 366 -3.45 -4.18 4.20
N ALA A 367 -2.64 -5.10 3.71
CA ALA A 367 -1.76 -4.90 2.57
C ALA A 367 -1.89 -6.10 1.64
N PHE A 368 -1.74 -5.86 0.33
CA PHE A 368 -1.81 -6.92 -0.65
C PHE A 368 -0.40 -7.37 -1.02
N VAL A 369 -0.23 -8.68 -1.05
CA VAL A 369 0.88 -9.33 -1.72
C VAL A 369 0.28 -9.77 -3.06
N GLY A 370 0.50 -8.96 -4.10
CA GLY A 370 -0.16 -9.15 -5.38
C GLY A 370 0.72 -8.69 -6.53
N SER A 371 0.67 -9.48 -7.61
CA SER A 371 1.38 -9.38 -8.88
C SER A 371 2.87 -9.09 -8.86
N VAL A 372 3.65 -10.06 -9.34
CA VAL A 372 5.05 -9.81 -9.72
C VAL A 372 5.17 -8.79 -10.87
N ALA A 373 4.05 -8.48 -11.53
CA ALA A 373 3.91 -7.52 -12.61
C ALA A 373 3.60 -6.07 -12.18
N ASP A 374 3.39 -5.80 -10.88
CA ASP A 374 3.31 -4.43 -10.36
C ASP A 374 4.74 -3.92 -10.16
N PHE A 375 5.27 -3.25 -11.18
CA PHE A 375 6.66 -2.82 -11.23
C PHE A 375 6.87 -1.46 -10.59
N ASN A 376 5.83 -0.66 -10.45
CA ASN A 376 5.91 0.66 -9.84
C ASN A 376 5.53 0.65 -8.34
N GLY A 377 4.99 -0.46 -7.83
CA GLY A 377 4.63 -0.68 -6.43
C GLY A 377 3.36 0.05 -5.99
N ASP A 378 2.49 0.46 -6.92
CA ASP A 378 1.24 1.17 -6.62
C ASP A 378 0.04 0.23 -6.37
N CYS A 379 0.30 -1.09 -6.37
CA CYS A 379 -0.66 -2.17 -6.15
C CYS A 379 -1.70 -2.32 -7.28
N VAL A 380 -1.44 -1.74 -8.46
CA VAL A 380 -2.20 -1.91 -9.68
C VAL A 380 -1.24 -2.44 -10.76
N VAL A 381 -1.73 -3.28 -11.68
CA VAL A 381 -0.95 -3.67 -12.87
C VAL A 381 -1.61 -3.01 -14.06
N ASP A 382 -1.08 -1.85 -14.46
CA ASP A 382 -1.64 -1.03 -15.53
C ASP A 382 -0.61 -0.57 -16.58
N LEU A 383 -0.99 0.41 -17.41
CA LEU A 383 -0.13 0.92 -18.47
C LEU A 383 1.18 1.52 -17.93
N SER A 384 1.19 2.03 -16.69
CA SER A 384 2.38 2.54 -16.03
C SER A 384 3.39 1.44 -15.82
N ASP A 385 2.96 0.27 -15.33
CA ASP A 385 3.82 -0.91 -15.21
C ASP A 385 4.30 -1.41 -16.57
N PHE A 386 3.44 -1.36 -17.59
CA PHE A 386 3.84 -1.71 -18.95
C PHE A 386 4.97 -0.81 -19.47
N LEU A 387 4.87 0.50 -19.21
CA LEU A 387 5.91 1.45 -19.64
C LEU A 387 7.24 1.14 -18.96
N VAL A 388 7.23 0.86 -17.64
CA VAL A 388 8.43 0.45 -16.91
C VAL A 388 8.99 -0.88 -17.46
N PHE A 389 8.14 -1.87 -17.73
CA PHE A 389 8.53 -3.15 -18.32
C PHE A 389 9.19 -3.02 -19.70
N VAL A 390 8.65 -2.15 -20.56
CA VAL A 390 9.17 -1.95 -21.92
C VAL A 390 10.56 -1.31 -21.94
N GLU A 391 10.89 -0.47 -20.95
CA GLU A 391 12.21 0.18 -20.85
C GLU A 391 13.36 -0.83 -20.73
N VAL A 392 13.09 -1.99 -20.13
CA VAL A 392 14.07 -3.05 -19.89
C VAL A 392 13.82 -4.32 -20.72
N PHE A 393 12.87 -4.29 -21.65
CA PHE A 393 12.55 -5.46 -22.47
C PHE A 393 13.74 -5.87 -23.35
N GLY A 394 14.08 -7.16 -23.34
CA GLY A 394 15.18 -7.76 -24.11
C GLY A 394 16.53 -7.75 -23.39
N LYS A 395 16.60 -7.31 -22.14
CA LYS A 395 17.79 -7.36 -21.30
C LYS A 395 18.06 -8.76 -20.77
N ILE A 396 19.32 -9.08 -20.52
CA ILE A 396 19.76 -10.37 -19.98
C ILE A 396 20.66 -10.19 -18.75
N ALA A 397 20.82 -11.20 -17.90
CA ALA A 397 21.55 -11.08 -16.63
C ALA A 397 23.01 -10.57 -16.71
N SER A 398 23.63 -10.56 -17.89
CA SER A 398 24.95 -9.96 -18.10
C SER A 398 24.94 -8.46 -18.41
N ASP A 399 23.78 -7.88 -18.67
CA ASP A 399 23.62 -6.45 -18.97
C ASP A 399 23.67 -5.62 -17.69
N ALA A 400 24.28 -4.44 -17.75
CA ALA A 400 24.52 -3.59 -16.57
C ALA A 400 23.22 -2.98 -15.99
N ASP A 401 22.17 -2.94 -16.80
CA ASP A 401 20.83 -2.45 -16.46
C ASP A 401 19.78 -3.58 -16.45
N PHE A 402 20.23 -4.83 -16.34
CA PHE A 402 19.34 -5.93 -16.04
C PHE A 402 18.86 -5.83 -14.59
N ASP A 403 17.55 -5.88 -14.41
CA ASP A 403 16.91 -6.03 -13.11
C ASP A 403 16.08 -7.30 -13.12
N ALA A 404 16.39 -8.22 -12.20
CA ALA A 404 15.71 -9.50 -12.07
C ALA A 404 14.22 -9.34 -11.75
N MET A 405 13.76 -8.16 -11.32
CA MET A 405 12.34 -7.89 -11.07
C MET A 405 11.47 -8.06 -12.33
N PHE A 406 12.01 -7.86 -13.53
CA PHE A 406 11.26 -7.98 -14.78
C PHE A 406 11.39 -9.38 -15.43
N ASP A 407 12.26 -10.25 -14.91
CA ASP A 407 12.39 -11.65 -15.30
C ASP A 407 11.39 -12.50 -14.49
N LEU A 408 10.12 -12.33 -14.81
CA LEU A 408 8.98 -12.96 -14.15
C LEU A 408 9.00 -14.49 -14.21
N ASN A 409 9.75 -15.08 -15.16
CA ASN A 409 9.87 -16.52 -15.31
C ASN A 409 11.22 -17.09 -14.80
N GLY A 410 12.16 -16.24 -14.39
CA GLY A 410 13.43 -16.60 -13.78
C GLY A 410 14.41 -17.30 -14.73
N ASN A 411 14.42 -16.92 -16.02
CA ASN A 411 15.29 -17.53 -17.04
C ASN A 411 16.54 -16.69 -17.39
N ASP A 412 16.86 -15.69 -16.55
CA ASP A 412 17.94 -14.72 -16.71
C ASP A 412 17.79 -13.80 -17.94
N GLN A 413 16.57 -13.66 -18.48
CA GLN A 413 16.23 -12.83 -19.63
C GLN A 413 14.87 -12.16 -19.44
N ILE A 414 14.74 -10.88 -19.79
CA ILE A 414 13.47 -10.16 -19.80
C ILE A 414 12.91 -10.26 -21.22
N ASP A 415 12.02 -11.22 -21.46
CA ASP A 415 11.57 -11.61 -22.79
C ASP A 415 10.05 -11.72 -22.95
N LEU A 416 9.61 -12.28 -24.07
CA LEU A 416 8.19 -12.42 -24.39
C LEU A 416 7.44 -13.28 -23.37
N ASN A 417 8.09 -14.25 -22.72
CA ASN A 417 7.46 -15.06 -21.69
C ASN A 417 7.13 -14.22 -20.45
N ASP A 418 8.01 -13.29 -20.08
CA ASP A 418 7.75 -12.34 -19.00
C ASP A 418 6.62 -11.38 -19.38
N PHE A 419 6.62 -10.89 -20.62
CA PHE A 419 5.52 -10.08 -21.11
C PHE A 419 4.17 -10.80 -21.06
N LEU A 420 4.14 -12.11 -21.35
CA LEU A 420 2.91 -12.90 -21.26
C LEU A 420 2.43 -13.08 -19.81
N ILE A 421 3.35 -13.16 -18.84
CA ILE A 421 3.01 -13.17 -17.41
C ILE A 421 2.47 -11.80 -17.01
N PHE A 422 3.16 -10.71 -17.38
CA PHE A 422 2.72 -9.33 -17.17
C PHE A 422 1.29 -9.10 -17.71
N VAL A 423 1.03 -9.42 -18.98
CA VAL A 423 -0.30 -9.23 -19.61
C VAL A 423 -1.38 -10.10 -18.96
N SER A 424 -1.02 -11.23 -18.34
CA SER A 424 -2.00 -12.06 -17.63
C SER A 424 -2.49 -11.43 -16.34
N GLU A 425 -1.72 -10.48 -15.79
CA GLU A 425 -2.03 -9.73 -14.58
C GLU A 425 -2.53 -8.30 -14.89
N PHE A 426 -2.46 -7.87 -16.14
CA PHE A 426 -2.89 -6.54 -16.61
C PHE A 426 -4.39 -6.32 -16.43
N GLU A 427 -4.78 -5.40 -15.57
CA GLU A 427 -6.16 -4.95 -15.45
C GLU A 427 -6.42 -3.90 -16.54
N GLY A 428 -7.09 -4.31 -17.62
CA GLY A 428 -7.52 -3.37 -18.66
C GLY A 428 -8.65 -2.48 -18.15
N ASP A 429 -8.52 -1.17 -18.39
CA ASP A 429 -9.54 -0.13 -18.14
C ASP A 429 -10.98 -0.52 -18.55
#